data_AF-A0A2N6NMX0-F1
#
_entry.id   AF-A0A2N6NMX0-F1
#
_cell.length_a   1.000
_cell.length_b   1.000
_cell.length_c   1.000
_cell.angle_alpha   90.00
_cell.angle_beta   90.00
_cell.angle_gamma   90.00
#
_symmetry.space_group_name_H-M   'P 1'
#
loop_
_entity.id
_entity.type
_entity.pdbx_description
1 polymer ?
#
loop_
_entity_poly.entity_id
_entity_poly.type
_entity_poly.pdbx_seq_one_letter_code
_entity_poly.pdbx_strand_id
1 'polypeptide(L)'
;MGMQGPLTAQALGRSPYDDVLQGDGPEDPRHPPQQYDQRGRPVNPDTKRINREIVRSHNEVMLVIGVAEPEHPNKSPEVESQRRHDAHEEAIGRQLNSHARRAMEMVGLFGTHGLRQRIMV
;
A
#
# COMPACT_ATOMS: atom_id res chain seq x y z
N MET A 1 22.40 1.53 32.84
CA MET A 1 21.05 1.01 33.12
C MET A 1 21.13 0.08 34.34
N GLY A 2 21.29 0.61 35.56
CA GLY A 2 21.77 -0.19 36.70
C GLY A 2 20.92 -0.17 37.98
N MET A 3 19.80 0.57 38.02
CA MET A 3 19.08 0.84 39.27
C MET A 3 17.67 0.25 39.33
N GLN A 4 17.15 -0.33 38.24
CA GLN A 4 15.77 -0.83 38.21
C GLN A 4 15.64 -2.26 38.78
N GLY A 5 16.59 -3.15 38.50
CA GLY A 5 16.58 -4.53 39.00
C GLY A 5 16.48 -4.68 40.54
N PRO A 6 17.27 -3.92 41.34
CA PRO A 6 17.20 -4.01 42.79
C PRO A 6 15.87 -3.51 43.36
N LEU A 7 15.28 -2.48 42.74
CA LEU A 7 14.03 -1.87 43.19
C LEU A 7 12.82 -2.77 42.91
N THR A 8 12.79 -3.47 41.77
CA THR A 8 11.76 -4.48 41.49
C THR A 8 11.87 -5.69 42.41
N ALA A 9 13.09 -6.14 42.74
CA ALA A 9 13.30 -7.22 43.70
C ALA A 9 12.75 -6.85 45.10
N GLN A 10 13.06 -5.64 45.58
CA GLN A 10 12.54 -5.14 46.86
C GLN A 10 11.02 -4.94 46.87
N ALA A 11 10.44 -4.43 45.78
CA ALA A 11 8.99 -4.25 45.67
C ALA A 11 8.21 -5.57 45.73
N LEU A 12 8.84 -6.67 45.32
CA LEU A 12 8.30 -8.03 45.41
C LEU A 12 8.67 -8.74 46.73
N GLY A 13 9.24 -8.01 47.71
CA GLY A 13 9.61 -8.54 49.01
C GLY A 13 10.86 -9.43 49.00
N ARG A 14 11.66 -9.42 47.94
CA ARG A 14 12.89 -10.20 47.81
C ARG A 14 14.13 -9.38 48.10
N SER A 15 15.16 -10.04 48.63
CA SER A 15 16.45 -9.42 48.89
C SER A 15 17.15 -9.08 47.55
N PRO A 16 17.80 -7.91 47.42
CA PRO A 16 18.59 -7.55 46.24
C PRO A 16 19.76 -8.49 45.92
N TYR A 17 20.15 -9.32 46.90
CA TYR A 17 21.24 -10.30 46.79
C TYR A 17 20.72 -11.75 46.66
N ASP A 18 19.43 -11.93 46.41
CA ASP A 18 18.84 -13.24 46.18
C ASP A 18 19.22 -13.69 44.77
N ASP A 19 20.24 -14.54 44.66
CA ASP A 19 20.65 -15.12 43.39
C ASP A 19 19.49 -15.94 42.81
N VAL A 20 19.12 -15.64 41.56
CA VAL A 20 18.10 -16.41 40.84
C VAL A 20 18.68 -17.79 40.53
N LEU A 21 18.59 -18.70 41.49
CA LEU A 21 18.97 -20.10 41.29
C LEU A 21 18.01 -20.70 40.26
N GLN A 22 18.57 -21.07 39.12
CA GLN A 22 17.87 -21.87 38.12
C GLN A 22 17.53 -23.20 38.81
N GLY A 23 16.25 -23.41 39.10
CA GLY A 23 15.83 -24.60 39.85
C GLY A 23 16.16 -25.86 39.05
N ASP A 24 17.07 -26.68 39.55
CA ASP A 24 17.39 -28.04 39.04
C ASP A 24 16.26 -29.04 39.33
N GLY A 25 15.00 -28.58 39.35
CA GLY A 25 13.82 -29.43 39.49
C GLY A 25 13.49 -30.11 38.17
N PRO A 26 12.96 -31.34 38.16
CA PRO A 26 12.46 -31.96 36.93
C PRO A 26 11.43 -31.03 36.29
N GLU A 27 11.55 -30.79 34.98
CA GLU A 27 10.59 -29.97 34.24
C GLU A 27 9.18 -30.54 34.44
N ASP A 28 8.25 -29.68 34.87
CA ASP A 28 6.84 -30.07 35.02
C ASP A 28 6.29 -30.45 33.62
N PRO A 29 5.86 -31.71 33.40
CA PRO A 29 5.35 -32.17 32.11
C PRO A 29 4.09 -31.42 31.64
N ARG A 30 3.42 -30.69 32.55
CA ARG A 30 2.23 -29.90 32.26
C ARG A 30 2.56 -28.49 31.80
N HIS A 31 3.80 -28.04 31.99
CA HIS A 31 4.21 -26.72 31.55
C HIS A 31 4.47 -26.75 30.04
N PRO A 32 3.86 -25.83 29.26
CA PRO A 32 4.17 -25.72 27.84
C PRO A 32 5.67 -25.44 27.67
N PRO A 33 6.36 -26.12 26.73
CA PRO A 33 7.79 -25.89 26.51
C PRO A 33 8.02 -24.45 26.07
N GLN A 34 8.84 -23.72 26.84
CA GLN A 34 9.19 -22.33 26.52
C GLN A 34 10.20 -22.30 25.38
N GLN A 35 9.81 -21.76 24.23
CA GLN A 35 10.70 -21.64 23.07
C GLN A 35 11.51 -20.35 23.17
N TYR A 36 12.74 -20.38 22.66
CA TYR A 36 13.63 -19.21 22.65
C TYR A 36 14.10 -18.92 21.22
N ASP A 37 14.28 -17.64 20.90
CA ASP A 37 14.90 -17.18 19.66
C ASP A 37 16.42 -17.41 19.68
N GLN A 38 17.09 -17.25 18.54
CA GLN A 38 18.56 -17.33 18.39
C GLN A 38 19.31 -16.35 19.32
N ARG A 39 18.62 -15.32 19.82
CA ARG A 39 19.13 -14.32 20.75
C ARG A 39 18.78 -14.61 22.22
N GLY A 40 18.26 -15.81 22.52
CA GLY A 40 17.87 -16.24 23.87
C GLY A 40 16.60 -15.57 24.40
N ARG A 41 15.78 -14.95 23.55
CA ARG A 41 14.54 -14.29 23.97
C ARG A 41 13.39 -15.30 23.96
N PRO A 42 12.54 -15.36 25.00
CA PRO A 42 11.39 -16.25 24.99
C PRO A 42 10.41 -15.86 23.88
N VAL A 43 9.95 -16.84 23.12
CA VAL A 43 9.03 -16.71 22.00
C VAL A 43 7.90 -17.72 22.18
N ASN A 44 6.65 -17.27 22.02
CA ASN A 44 5.50 -18.15 21.92
C ASN A 44 4.96 -18.12 20.47
N PRO A 45 5.04 -19.24 19.72
CA PRO A 45 4.56 -19.30 18.34
C PRO A 45 3.04 -19.13 18.23
N ASP A 46 2.28 -19.62 19.21
CA ASP A 46 0.82 -19.50 19.23
C ASP A 46 0.39 -18.04 19.43
N THR A 47 1.03 -17.33 20.37
CA THR A 47 0.78 -15.90 20.56
C THR A 47 1.11 -15.10 19.30
N LYS A 48 2.20 -15.45 18.58
CA LYS A 48 2.54 -14.81 17.29
C LYS A 48 1.47 -15.08 16.22
N ARG A 49 0.94 -16.31 16.15
CA ARG A 49 -0.13 -16.68 15.21
C ARG A 49 -1.41 -15.90 15.51
N ILE A 50 -1.85 -15.86 16.76
CA ILE A 50 -3.05 -15.15 17.20
C ILE A 50 -2.91 -13.65 16.91
N ASN A 51 -1.78 -13.03 17.25
CA ASN A 51 -1.55 -11.61 16.96
C ASN A 51 -1.62 -11.30 15.47
N ARG A 52 -1.08 -12.17 14.62
CA ARG A 52 -1.15 -12.01 13.16
C ARG A 52 -2.59 -12.07 12.66
N GLU A 53 -3.41 -12.96 13.23
CA GLU A 53 -4.82 -13.10 12.89
C GLU A 53 -5.64 -11.89 13.33
N ILE A 54 -5.43 -11.39 14.55
CA ILE A 54 -6.07 -10.17 15.06
C ILE A 54 -5.77 -8.98 14.15
N VAL A 55 -4.51 -8.77 13.76
CA VAL A 55 -4.12 -7.68 12.85
C VAL A 55 -4.78 -7.85 11.49
N ARG A 56 -4.85 -9.08 10.94
CA ARG A 56 -5.54 -9.35 9.68
C ARG A 56 -7.02 -8.99 9.77
N SER A 57 -7.73 -9.49 10.77
CA SER A 57 -9.15 -9.23 10.96
C SER A 57 -9.44 -7.75 11.20
N HIS A 58 -8.57 -7.05 11.94
CA HIS A 58 -8.68 -5.61 12.14
C HIS A 58 -8.58 -4.84 10.82
N ASN A 59 -7.59 -5.16 10.00
CA ASN A 59 -7.40 -4.52 8.69
C ASN A 59 -8.59 -4.80 7.76
N GLU A 60 -9.11 -6.03 7.76
CA GLU A 60 -10.32 -6.40 7.01
C GLU A 60 -11.54 -5.59 7.47
N VAL A 61 -11.73 -5.43 8.78
CA VAL A 61 -12.81 -4.62 9.34
C VAL A 61 -12.64 -3.14 8.98
N MET A 62 -11.42 -2.59 9.02
CA MET A 62 -11.16 -1.21 8.61
C MET A 62 -11.50 -0.96 7.12
N LEU A 63 -11.21 -1.94 6.27
CA LEU A 63 -11.59 -1.94 4.84
C LEU A 63 -13.12 -1.98 4.66
N VAL A 64 -13.82 -2.86 5.38
CA VAL A 64 -15.27 -3.04 5.25
C VAL A 64 -16.06 -1.85 5.81
N ILE A 65 -15.62 -1.25 6.92
CA ILE A 65 -16.24 -0.05 7.49
C ILE A 65 -15.95 1.20 6.62
N GLY A 66 -14.98 1.11 5.70
CA GLY A 66 -14.61 2.21 4.79
C GLY A 66 -13.74 3.28 5.46
N VAL A 67 -13.06 2.93 6.57
CA VAL A 67 -12.11 3.82 7.25
C VAL A 67 -10.74 3.77 6.59
N ALA A 68 -10.39 2.63 5.97
CA ALA A 68 -9.18 2.48 5.17
C ALA A 68 -9.53 2.39 3.68
N GLU A 69 -8.96 3.28 2.87
CA GLU A 69 -8.92 3.08 1.43
C GLU A 69 -8.01 1.88 1.13
N PRO A 70 -8.44 0.90 0.30
CA PRO A 70 -7.57 -0.20 -0.09
C PRO A 70 -6.34 0.36 -0.81
N GLU A 71 -5.12 0.02 -0.34
CA GLU A 71 -3.88 0.45 -1.02
C GLU A 71 -3.77 -0.08 -2.46
N HIS A 72 -4.54 -1.13 -2.80
CA HIS A 72 -4.67 -1.61 -4.17
C HIS A 72 -6.09 -2.15 -4.46
N PRO A 73 -7.03 -1.29 -4.90
CA PRO A 73 -8.12 -1.79 -5.72
C PRO A 73 -7.52 -2.01 -7.12
N ASN A 74 -7.65 -3.21 -7.66
CA ASN A 74 -7.16 -3.50 -9.01
C ASN A 74 -7.63 -2.41 -10.00
N LYS A 75 -6.67 -1.66 -10.55
CA LYS A 75 -6.82 -0.48 -11.43
C LYS A 75 -7.42 0.71 -10.68
N SER A 76 -6.52 1.62 -10.32
CA SER A 76 -6.87 2.88 -9.70
C SER A 76 -7.93 3.62 -10.56
N PRO A 77 -8.93 4.27 -9.94
CA PRO A 77 -9.92 5.06 -10.67
C PRO A 77 -9.25 6.12 -11.55
N GLU A 78 -8.01 6.55 -11.23
CA GLU A 78 -7.21 7.42 -12.09
C GLU A 78 -6.82 6.74 -13.42
N VAL A 79 -6.54 5.44 -13.46
CA VAL A 79 -6.21 4.74 -14.72
C VAL A 79 -7.44 4.63 -15.63
N GLU A 80 -8.62 4.38 -15.06
CA GLU A 80 -9.85 4.34 -15.84
C GLU A 80 -10.29 5.74 -16.28
N SER A 81 -10.11 6.75 -15.41
CA SER A 81 -10.30 8.16 -15.74
C SER A 81 -9.35 8.60 -16.87
N GLN A 82 -8.07 8.26 -16.77
CA GLN A 82 -7.05 8.57 -17.77
C GLN A 82 -7.41 7.93 -19.12
N ARG A 83 -7.81 6.66 -19.14
CA ARG A 83 -8.25 6.00 -20.38
C ARG A 83 -9.47 6.68 -21.01
N ARG A 84 -10.43 7.14 -20.19
CA ARG A 84 -11.60 7.89 -20.68
C ARG A 84 -11.20 9.26 -21.21
N HIS A 85 -10.25 9.93 -20.55
CA HIS A 85 -9.70 11.21 -20.97
C HIS A 85 -8.95 11.09 -22.30
N ASP A 86 -8.05 10.12 -22.42
CA ASP A 86 -7.28 9.84 -23.64
C ASP A 86 -8.21 9.53 -24.82
N ALA A 87 -9.26 8.73 -24.59
CA ALA A 87 -10.27 8.42 -25.62
C ALA A 87 -11.06 9.67 -26.06
N HIS A 88 -11.32 10.59 -25.13
CA HIS A 88 -12.01 11.85 -25.42
C HIS A 88 -11.12 12.80 -26.23
N GLU A 89 -9.85 12.95 -25.84
CA GLU A 89 -8.86 13.75 -26.58
C GLU A 89 -8.64 13.21 -28.00
N GLU A 90 -8.56 11.89 -28.16
CA GLU A 90 -8.39 11.26 -29.47
C GLU A 90 -9.63 11.48 -30.36
N ALA A 91 -10.84 11.44 -29.79
CA ALA A 91 -12.08 11.74 -30.51
C ALA A 91 -12.12 13.19 -31.00
N ILE A 92 -11.76 14.15 -30.14
CA ILE A 92 -11.68 15.57 -30.50
C ILE A 92 -10.60 15.79 -31.57
N GLY A 93 -9.42 15.19 -31.38
CA GLY A 93 -8.31 15.29 -32.35
C GLY A 93 -8.70 14.80 -33.74
N ARG A 94 -9.42 13.67 -33.83
CA ARG A 94 -9.94 13.13 -35.10
C ARG A 94 -10.93 14.08 -35.77
N GLN A 95 -11.86 14.65 -35.01
CA GLN A 95 -12.82 15.62 -35.55
C GLN A 95 -12.09 16.87 -36.06
N LEU A 96 -11.20 17.45 -35.26
CA LEU A 96 -10.46 18.66 -35.61
C LEU A 96 -9.62 18.46 -36.87
N ASN A 97 -8.91 17.33 -36.97
CA ASN A 97 -8.11 16.98 -38.14
C ASN A 97 -8.97 16.84 -39.40
N SER A 98 -10.16 16.23 -39.29
CA SER A 98 -11.08 16.10 -40.43
C SER A 98 -11.57 17.47 -40.94
N HIS A 99 -11.84 18.41 -40.04
CA HIS A 99 -12.25 19.77 -40.40
C HIS A 99 -11.09 20.56 -40.99
N ALA A 100 -9.90 20.48 -40.39
CA ALA A 100 -8.69 21.15 -40.88
C ALA A 100 -8.33 20.69 -42.29
N ARG A 101 -8.41 19.38 -42.55
CA ARG A 101 -8.15 18.81 -43.88
C ARG A 101 -9.13 19.34 -44.93
N ARG A 102 -10.44 19.34 -44.63
CA ARG A 102 -11.45 19.91 -45.55
C ARG A 102 -11.23 21.40 -45.82
N ALA A 103 -10.83 22.16 -44.80
CA ALA A 103 -10.52 23.58 -44.96
C ALA A 103 -9.28 23.79 -45.85
N MET A 104 -8.21 23.00 -45.67
CA MET A 104 -7.04 23.04 -46.55
C MET A 104 -7.37 22.67 -47.99
N GLU A 105 -8.18 21.63 -48.20
CA GLU A 105 -8.64 21.23 -49.55
C GLU A 105 -9.43 22.37 -50.23
N MET A 106 -10.32 23.03 -49.50
CA MET A 106 -11.06 24.20 -50.00
C MET A 106 -10.14 25.37 -50.33
N VAL A 107 -9.20 25.72 -49.45
CA VAL A 107 -8.22 26.79 -49.69
C VAL A 107 -7.34 26.47 -50.90
N GLY A 108 -6.93 25.21 -51.06
CA GLY A 108 -6.19 24.75 -52.24
C GLY A 108 -6.99 24.91 -53.53
N LEU A 109 -8.25 24.46 -53.55
CA LEU A 109 -9.11 24.57 -54.73
C LEU A 109 -9.42 26.03 -55.10
N PHE A 110 -9.88 26.84 -54.14
CA PHE A 110 -10.19 28.26 -54.38
C PHE A 110 -8.93 29.09 -54.67
N GLY A 111 -7.82 28.81 -53.98
CA GLY A 111 -6.55 29.51 -54.18
C GLY A 111 -5.97 29.24 -55.57
N THR A 112 -5.93 27.98 -56.00
CA THR A 112 -5.44 27.63 -57.35
C THR A 112 -6.37 28.16 -58.44
N HIS A 113 -7.69 28.13 -58.23
CA HIS A 113 -8.65 28.68 -59.18
C HIS A 113 -8.52 30.20 -59.31
N GLY A 114 -8.43 30.93 -58.20
CA GLY A 114 -8.23 32.38 -58.19
C GLY A 114 -6.89 32.81 -58.78
N LEU A 115 -5.82 32.07 -58.51
CA LEU A 115 -4.51 32.31 -59.11
C LEU A 115 -4.55 32.10 -60.63
N ARG A 116 -5.17 31.02 -61.10
CA ARG A 116 -5.38 30.77 -62.53
C ARG A 116 -6.16 31.92 -63.18
N GLN A 117 -7.26 32.36 -62.58
CA GLN A 117 -8.08 33.46 -63.13
C GLN A 117 -7.31 34.80 -63.19
N ARG A 118 -6.31 35.01 -62.33
CA ARG A 118 -5.47 36.22 -62.35
C ARG A 118 -4.30 36.16 -63.32
N ILE A 119 -3.77 34.96 -63.62
CA ILE A 119 -2.60 34.76 -64.48
C ILE A 119 -2.98 34.49 -65.94
N MET A 120 -4.15 33.86 -66.19
CA MET A 120 -4.66 33.55 -67.55
C MET A 120 -5.58 34.65 -68.11
N VAL A 121 -5.43 35.89 -67.64
CA VAL A 121 -5.95 37.11 -68.29
C VAL A 121 -4.84 37.75 -69.10
#